data_AF-A0A968JC31-F1
#
_entry.id   AF-A0A968JC31-F1
#
_cell.length_a   1.000
_cell.length_b   1.000
_cell.length_c   1.000
_cell.angle_alpha   90.00
_cell.angle_beta   90.00
_cell.angle_gamma   90.00
#
_symmetry.space_group_name_H-M   'P 1'
#
loop_
_entity.id
_entity.type
_entity.pdbx_description
1 polymer ?
#
loop_
_entity_poly.entity_id
_entity_poly.type
_entity_poly.pdbx_seq_one_letter_code
_entity_poly.pdbx_strand_id
1 'polypeptide(L)'
;MLDYQQHDEGLRHYQRGVILERANRMAEAVEEYRQAVALDPHLREAHVALAFYYQRAGLLAKAVDQFQTVVNLEGDFLGYFNLGYLMIELERYDDALVAFEACLSYEPDDPATHFELAYIHCNHGKIERALEHLQYPLASYPDDWEIYNLAGKCYLHLRQYEQALAAFGQALLLAPGIQIQSELLDNIAMVERYREFRSLQSAKDQMYARDGIVYLGSAQDNGIRVAEVQDYHFTYPDISTTVQRLMAICKGKHWQFTGIVSIDALSLPLARALSELLDAPIRTVHELTEHDTVLLVMAVAREAELLLVASEHIPCTSVAFCMGLNWLRHNQLLPDIVGIVARGVCSVPWEAELRRLRADGAGRELLNQCIERATHQIMQAVHDIPPEGNLSRQVRYYTRKHRRLSFSTL
;
A
#
# COMPACT_ATOMS: atom_id res chain seq x y z
N MET A 1 -28.36 -31.68 29.69
CA MET A 1 -27.43 -31.90 30.82
C MET A 1 -26.25 -32.63 30.22
N LEU A 2 -25.11 -31.96 30.07
CA LEU A 2 -23.87 -32.70 29.84
C LEU A 2 -23.64 -33.65 30.99
N ASP A 3 -23.04 -34.79 30.70
CA ASP A 3 -22.60 -35.70 31.74
C ASP A 3 -21.54 -34.96 32.57
N TYR A 4 -21.72 -34.91 33.90
CA TYR A 4 -20.74 -34.29 34.81
C TYR A 4 -19.33 -34.86 34.59
N GLN A 5 -19.24 -36.12 34.14
CA GLN A 5 -17.95 -36.74 33.79
C GLN A 5 -17.31 -36.11 32.54
N GLN A 6 -18.09 -35.77 31.52
CA GLN A 6 -17.59 -35.14 30.29
C GLN A 6 -17.08 -33.72 30.55
N HIS A 7 -17.77 -32.96 31.41
CA HIS A 7 -17.31 -31.64 31.84
C HIS A 7 -15.97 -31.71 32.60
N ASP A 8 -15.86 -32.61 33.59
CA ASP A 8 -14.63 -32.78 34.36
C ASP A 8 -13.45 -33.25 33.49
N GLU A 9 -13.71 -34.14 32.53
CA GLU A 9 -12.70 -34.58 31.55
C GLU A 9 -12.29 -33.44 30.62
N GLY A 10 -13.24 -32.66 30.10
CA GLY A 10 -12.96 -31.47 29.29
C GLY A 10 -12.11 -30.45 30.04
N LEU A 11 -12.39 -30.22 31.32
CA LEU A 11 -11.61 -29.32 32.18
C LEU A 11 -10.17 -29.80 32.37
N ARG A 12 -9.95 -31.12 32.54
CA ARG A 12 -8.59 -31.69 32.64
C ARG A 12 -7.80 -31.49 31.34
N HIS A 13 -8.44 -31.72 30.19
CA HIS A 13 -7.83 -31.45 28.89
C HIS A 13 -7.46 -29.97 28.76
N TYR A 14 -8.35 -29.05 29.13
CA TYR A 14 -8.04 -27.61 29.15
C TYR A 14 -6.84 -27.29 30.05
N GLN A 15 -6.83 -27.77 31.29
CA GLN A 15 -5.72 -27.54 32.23
C GLN A 15 -4.39 -28.07 31.69
N ARG A 16 -4.40 -29.25 31.06
CA ARG A 16 -3.21 -29.82 30.41
C ARG A 16 -2.75 -28.96 29.24
N GLY A 17 -3.67 -28.44 28.43
CA GLY A 17 -3.38 -27.48 27.38
C GLY A 17 -2.65 -26.25 27.90
N VAL A 18 -3.14 -25.65 29.00
CA VAL A 18 -2.50 -24.48 29.64
C VAL A 18 -1.08 -24.80 30.12
N ILE A 19 -0.85 -25.99 30.70
CA ILE A 19 0.49 -26.41 31.14
C ILE A 19 1.44 -26.58 29.95
N LEU A 20 0.96 -27.17 28.85
CA LEU A 20 1.74 -27.37 27.62
C LEU A 20 2.08 -26.05 26.94
N GLU A 21 1.15 -25.10 26.91
CA GLU A 21 1.38 -23.75 26.40
C GLU A 21 2.48 -23.04 27.18
N ARG A 22 2.45 -23.10 28.51
CA ARG A 22 3.53 -22.56 29.38
C ARG A 22 4.88 -23.25 29.16
N ALA A 23 4.86 -24.50 28.71
CA ALA A 23 6.05 -25.26 28.32
C ALA A 23 6.48 -25.02 26.86
N ASN A 24 5.86 -24.07 26.16
CA ASN A 24 6.09 -23.75 24.75
C ASN A 24 5.81 -24.91 23.78
N ARG A 25 4.96 -25.86 24.16
CA ARG A 25 4.54 -27.04 23.36
C ARG A 25 3.18 -26.77 22.69
N MET A 26 3.14 -25.74 21.85
CA MET A 26 1.88 -25.18 21.35
C MET A 26 1.02 -26.17 20.55
N ALA A 27 1.64 -27.01 19.70
CA ALA A 27 0.89 -27.98 18.90
C ALA A 27 0.12 -28.99 19.76
N GLU A 28 0.73 -29.42 20.87
CA GLU A 28 0.09 -30.35 21.81
C GLU A 28 -0.96 -29.63 22.67
N ALA A 29 -0.69 -28.39 23.08
CA ALA A 29 -1.66 -27.58 23.82
C ALA A 29 -2.98 -27.41 23.05
N VAL A 30 -2.89 -27.16 21.75
CA VAL A 30 -4.05 -26.97 20.88
C VAL A 30 -4.85 -28.24 20.72
N GLU A 31 -4.18 -29.40 20.64
CA GLU A 31 -4.89 -30.67 20.60
C GLU A 31 -5.65 -30.92 21.90
N GLU A 32 -5.03 -30.63 23.05
CA GLU A 32 -5.71 -30.69 24.35
C GLU A 32 -6.91 -29.72 24.42
N TYR A 33 -6.78 -28.50 23.92
CA TYR A 33 -7.92 -27.56 23.85
C TYR A 33 -9.04 -28.03 22.92
N ARG A 34 -8.72 -28.70 21.80
CA ARG A 34 -9.73 -29.31 20.92
C ARG A 34 -10.46 -30.47 21.59
N GLN A 35 -9.74 -31.33 22.30
CA GLN A 35 -10.35 -32.40 23.08
C GLN A 35 -11.24 -31.82 24.18
N ALA A 36 -10.82 -30.73 24.83
CA ALA A 36 -11.62 -30.03 25.83
C ALA A 36 -12.96 -29.54 25.27
N VAL A 37 -12.96 -28.85 24.12
CA VAL A 37 -14.19 -28.38 23.43
C VAL A 37 -15.03 -29.54 22.90
N ALA A 38 -14.41 -30.64 22.46
CA ALA A 38 -15.15 -31.81 21.97
C ALA A 38 -15.90 -32.55 23.09
N LEU A 39 -15.32 -32.60 24.29
CA LEU A 39 -15.92 -33.20 25.48
C LEU A 39 -16.95 -32.28 26.13
N ASP A 40 -16.64 -30.99 26.20
CA ASP A 40 -17.55 -29.96 26.71
C ASP A 40 -17.60 -28.74 25.77
N PRO A 41 -18.58 -28.69 24.86
CA PRO A 41 -18.81 -27.54 23.98
C PRO A 41 -19.26 -26.26 24.70
N HIS A 42 -19.53 -26.31 26.01
CA HIS A 42 -19.86 -25.14 26.81
C HIS A 42 -18.69 -24.63 27.65
N LEU A 43 -17.51 -25.28 27.55
CA LEU A 43 -16.30 -24.85 28.25
C LEU A 43 -15.70 -23.61 27.55
N ARG A 44 -16.20 -22.45 27.98
CA ARG A 44 -15.85 -21.13 27.43
C ARG A 44 -14.34 -20.89 27.34
N GLU A 45 -13.59 -21.24 28.37
CA GLU A 45 -12.14 -21.00 28.45
C GLU A 45 -11.35 -21.77 27.38
N ALA A 46 -11.81 -22.98 27.04
CA ALA A 46 -11.19 -23.77 25.96
C ALA A 46 -11.46 -23.15 24.59
N HIS A 47 -12.66 -22.59 24.37
CA HIS A 47 -12.96 -21.81 23.16
C HIS A 47 -12.08 -20.56 23.06
N VAL A 48 -11.94 -19.79 24.14
CA VAL A 48 -11.05 -18.60 24.18
C VAL A 48 -9.60 -18.97 23.84
N ALA A 49 -9.08 -20.04 24.43
CA ALA A 49 -7.72 -20.51 24.18
C ALA A 49 -7.50 -20.93 22.71
N LEU A 50 -8.47 -21.66 22.12
CA LEU A 50 -8.44 -22.00 20.69
C LEU A 50 -8.52 -20.76 19.80
N ALA A 51 -9.34 -19.78 20.17
CA ALA A 51 -9.53 -18.56 19.39
C ALA A 51 -8.21 -17.77 19.29
N PHE A 52 -7.55 -17.53 20.43
CA PHE A 52 -6.25 -16.86 20.45
C PHE A 52 -5.16 -17.64 19.70
N TYR A 53 -5.17 -18.98 19.79
CA TYR A 53 -4.27 -19.79 18.98
C TYR A 53 -4.53 -19.59 17.48
N TYR A 54 -5.78 -19.67 17.05
CA TYR A 54 -6.15 -19.52 15.64
C TYR A 54 -5.81 -18.12 15.12
N GLN A 55 -6.03 -17.06 15.92
CA GLN A 55 -5.63 -15.71 15.58
C GLN A 55 -4.11 -15.63 15.36
N ARG A 56 -3.31 -16.10 16.33
CA ARG A 56 -1.84 -16.11 16.23
C ARG A 56 -1.31 -16.94 15.05
N ALA A 57 -2.07 -17.94 14.62
CA ALA A 57 -1.77 -18.77 13.46
C ALA A 57 -2.25 -18.17 12.12
N GLY A 58 -2.88 -16.98 12.13
CA GLY A 58 -3.48 -16.35 10.94
C GLY A 58 -4.76 -17.03 10.44
N LEU A 59 -5.31 -17.97 11.20
CA LEU A 59 -6.53 -18.71 10.87
C LEU A 59 -7.77 -17.93 11.34
N LEU A 60 -7.91 -16.69 10.87
CA LEU A 60 -8.87 -15.69 11.39
C LEU A 60 -10.32 -16.18 11.38
N ALA A 61 -10.76 -16.86 10.31
CA ALA A 61 -12.12 -17.40 10.24
C ALA A 61 -12.41 -18.41 11.38
N LYS A 62 -11.43 -19.26 11.72
CA LYS A 62 -11.58 -20.20 12.84
C LYS A 62 -11.57 -19.48 14.18
N ALA A 63 -10.77 -18.42 14.32
CA ALA A 63 -10.75 -17.60 15.52
C ALA A 63 -12.12 -16.94 15.76
N VAL A 64 -12.71 -16.39 14.70
CA VAL A 64 -14.08 -15.83 14.72
C VAL A 64 -15.10 -16.88 15.15
N ASP A 65 -15.07 -18.09 14.59
CA ASP A 65 -16.01 -19.16 14.98
C ASP A 65 -15.93 -19.47 16.49
N GLN A 66 -14.71 -19.50 17.04
CA GLN A 66 -14.51 -19.73 18.47
C GLN A 66 -15.02 -18.56 19.32
N PHE A 67 -14.68 -17.30 19.00
CA PHE A 67 -15.17 -16.15 19.75
C PHE A 67 -16.68 -15.93 19.59
N GLN A 68 -17.26 -16.28 18.44
CA GLN A 68 -18.71 -16.29 18.26
C GLN A 68 -19.37 -17.30 19.21
N THR A 69 -18.74 -18.46 19.40
CA THR A 69 -19.19 -19.44 20.40
C THR A 69 -19.07 -18.88 21.81
N VAL A 70 -17.95 -18.21 22.15
CA VAL A 70 -17.75 -17.55 23.45
C VAL A 70 -18.89 -16.58 23.77
N VAL A 71 -19.21 -15.64 22.86
CA VAL A 71 -20.29 -14.66 23.10
C VAL A 71 -21.70 -15.28 23.10
N ASN A 72 -21.88 -16.42 22.42
CA ASN A 72 -23.16 -17.15 22.43
C ASN A 72 -23.37 -17.96 23.71
N LEU A 73 -22.30 -18.45 24.33
CA LEU A 73 -22.35 -19.13 25.63
C LEU A 73 -22.66 -18.13 26.74
N GLU A 74 -21.86 -17.07 26.81
CA GLU A 74 -22.03 -15.97 27.74
C GLU A 74 -21.34 -14.72 27.17
N GLY A 75 -22.10 -13.71 26.79
CA GLY A 75 -21.54 -12.45 26.32
C GLY A 75 -20.90 -11.66 27.46
N ASP A 76 -19.69 -11.16 27.25
CA ASP A 76 -19.03 -10.18 28.10
C ASP A 76 -18.24 -9.18 27.23
N PHE A 77 -17.75 -8.11 27.88
CA PHE A 77 -16.97 -7.08 27.20
C PHE A 77 -15.79 -7.67 26.40
N LEU A 78 -14.97 -8.53 27.01
CA LEU A 78 -13.77 -9.08 26.36
C LEU A 78 -14.10 -10.00 25.18
N GLY A 79 -15.15 -10.80 25.26
CA GLY A 79 -15.59 -11.67 24.17
C GLY A 79 -16.03 -10.86 22.96
N TYR A 80 -16.85 -9.84 23.17
CA TYR A 80 -17.27 -8.93 22.10
C TYR A 80 -16.11 -8.10 21.55
N PHE A 81 -15.21 -7.61 22.41
CA PHE A 81 -14.06 -6.80 21.98
C PHE A 81 -13.13 -7.61 21.07
N ASN A 82 -12.77 -8.83 21.47
CA ASN A 82 -11.94 -9.71 20.64
C ASN A 82 -12.63 -10.13 19.35
N LEU A 83 -13.95 -10.38 19.39
CA LEU A 83 -14.72 -10.68 18.18
C LEU A 83 -14.72 -9.48 17.21
N GLY A 84 -14.95 -8.27 17.71
CA GLY A 84 -14.92 -7.04 16.93
C GLY A 84 -13.56 -6.80 16.28
N TYR A 85 -12.48 -7.00 17.03
CA TYR A 85 -11.11 -6.87 16.53
C TYR A 85 -10.83 -7.86 15.38
N LEU A 86 -11.21 -9.13 15.53
CA LEU A 86 -11.05 -10.12 14.46
C LEU A 86 -11.90 -9.80 13.21
N MET A 87 -13.07 -9.19 13.39
CA MET A 87 -13.88 -8.73 12.26
C MET A 87 -13.22 -7.56 11.52
N ILE A 88 -12.50 -6.66 12.21
CA ILE A 88 -11.67 -5.64 11.57
C ILE A 88 -10.55 -6.29 10.74
N GLU A 89 -9.82 -7.27 11.28
CA GLU A 89 -8.74 -7.97 10.55
C GLU A 89 -9.25 -8.70 9.29
N LEU A 90 -10.53 -9.11 9.28
CA LEU A 90 -11.21 -9.70 8.13
C LEU A 90 -11.88 -8.67 7.20
N GLU A 91 -11.70 -7.37 7.43
CA GLU A 91 -12.36 -6.26 6.72
C GLU A 91 -13.91 -6.33 6.78
N ARG A 92 -14.47 -7.05 7.74
CA ARG A 92 -15.92 -7.19 7.99
C ARG A 92 -16.41 -6.12 8.95
N TYR A 93 -16.28 -4.87 8.53
CA TYR A 93 -16.48 -3.74 9.42
C TYR A 93 -17.91 -3.57 9.95
N ASP A 94 -18.94 -3.95 9.19
CA ASP A 94 -20.33 -3.89 9.66
C ASP A 94 -20.56 -4.85 10.84
N ASP A 95 -19.96 -6.04 10.80
CA ASP A 95 -20.01 -7.01 11.90
C ASP A 95 -19.18 -6.53 13.10
N ALA A 96 -18.04 -5.88 12.83
CA ALA A 96 -17.21 -5.27 13.87
C ALA A 96 -17.97 -4.17 14.64
N LEU A 97 -18.74 -3.32 13.93
CA LEU A 97 -19.59 -2.30 14.57
C LEU A 97 -20.56 -2.92 15.56
N VAL A 98 -21.25 -4.00 15.18
CA VAL A 98 -22.21 -4.68 16.08
C VAL A 98 -21.52 -5.21 17.34
N ALA A 99 -20.32 -5.80 17.19
CA ALA A 99 -19.56 -6.31 18.32
C ALA A 99 -19.09 -5.18 19.26
N PHE A 100 -18.54 -4.09 18.73
CA PHE A 100 -18.11 -2.95 19.56
C PHE A 100 -19.27 -2.16 20.16
N GLU A 101 -20.42 -2.08 19.49
CA GLU A 101 -21.65 -1.54 20.08
C GLU A 101 -22.12 -2.39 21.28
N ALA A 102 -21.93 -3.71 21.22
CA ALA A 102 -22.16 -4.58 22.38
C ALA A 102 -21.18 -4.27 23.52
N CYS A 103 -19.89 -4.02 23.24
CA CYS A 103 -18.93 -3.57 24.26
C CYS A 103 -19.39 -2.32 24.99
N LEU A 104 -19.89 -1.30 24.26
CA LEU A 104 -20.42 -0.07 24.86
C LEU A 104 -21.66 -0.29 25.75
N SER A 105 -22.38 -1.41 25.60
CA SER A 105 -23.47 -1.76 26.51
C SER A 105 -22.97 -2.23 27.88
N TYR A 106 -21.73 -2.73 27.97
CA TYR A 106 -21.06 -3.10 29.21
C TYR A 106 -20.27 -1.92 29.79
N GLU A 107 -19.48 -1.25 28.96
CA GLU A 107 -18.62 -0.13 29.34
C GLU A 107 -18.80 1.05 28.37
N PRO A 108 -19.75 1.97 28.65
CA PRO A 108 -20.16 3.02 27.70
C PRO A 108 -19.08 4.05 27.34
N ASP A 109 -18.07 4.21 28.19
CA ASP A 109 -17.02 5.21 28.01
C ASP A 109 -15.64 4.55 27.80
N ASP A 110 -15.60 3.25 27.46
CA ASP A 110 -14.34 2.53 27.28
C ASP A 110 -13.51 3.14 26.13
N PRO A 111 -12.30 3.67 26.39
CA PRO A 111 -11.58 4.41 25.38
C PRO A 111 -11.09 3.54 24.21
N ALA A 112 -10.77 2.27 24.46
CA ALA A 112 -10.32 1.35 23.42
C ALA A 112 -11.45 1.04 22.42
N THR A 113 -12.66 0.76 22.93
CA THR A 113 -13.85 0.52 22.10
C THR A 113 -14.18 1.75 21.26
N HIS A 114 -14.10 2.95 21.85
CA HIS A 114 -14.29 4.20 21.12
C HIS A 114 -13.23 4.42 20.04
N PHE A 115 -11.97 4.06 20.28
CA PHE A 115 -10.91 4.12 19.26
C PHE A 115 -11.23 3.21 18.07
N GLU A 116 -11.64 1.97 18.31
CA GLU A 116 -11.99 1.01 17.25
C GLU A 116 -13.21 1.48 16.44
N LEU A 117 -14.25 2.01 17.11
CA LEU A 117 -15.41 2.62 16.43
C LEU A 117 -15.01 3.83 15.59
N ALA A 118 -14.10 4.68 16.08
CA ALA A 118 -13.58 5.79 15.32
C ALA A 118 -12.81 5.31 14.07
N TYR A 119 -11.98 4.28 14.21
CA TYR A 119 -11.25 3.69 13.10
C TYR A 119 -12.21 3.14 12.04
N ILE A 120 -13.24 2.40 12.44
CA ILE A 120 -14.26 1.89 11.53
C ILE A 120 -15.02 3.03 10.85
N HIS A 121 -15.47 4.04 11.60
CA HIS A 121 -16.18 5.18 11.02
C HIS A 121 -15.33 6.01 10.06
N CYS A 122 -14.04 6.17 10.33
CA CYS A 122 -13.08 6.81 9.43
C CYS A 122 -13.01 6.06 8.09
N ASN A 123 -12.87 4.73 8.12
CA ASN A 123 -12.82 3.89 6.91
C ASN A 123 -14.15 3.90 6.11
N HIS A 124 -15.30 4.08 6.77
CA HIS A 124 -16.61 4.25 6.09
C HIS A 124 -16.88 5.67 5.58
N GLY A 125 -15.94 6.61 5.76
CA GLY A 125 -16.14 8.01 5.40
C GLY A 125 -17.12 8.76 6.30
N LYS A 126 -17.52 8.20 7.45
CA LYS A 126 -18.34 8.86 8.48
C LYS A 126 -17.45 9.67 9.42
N ILE A 127 -16.74 10.64 8.85
CA ILE A 127 -15.57 11.26 9.49
C ILE A 127 -15.94 12.08 10.73
N GLU A 128 -17.09 12.76 10.73
CA GLU A 128 -17.55 13.53 11.88
C GLU A 128 -17.83 12.61 13.08
N ARG A 129 -18.44 11.45 12.85
CA ARG A 129 -18.65 10.44 13.91
C ARG A 129 -17.33 9.88 14.41
N ALA A 130 -16.35 9.67 13.53
CA ALA A 130 -15.02 9.22 13.95
C ALA A 130 -14.38 10.23 14.92
N LEU A 131 -14.47 11.53 14.63
CA LEU A 131 -13.97 12.59 15.51
C LEU A 131 -14.73 12.69 16.83
N GLU A 132 -16.03 12.40 16.86
CA GLU A 132 -16.82 12.31 18.11
C GLU A 132 -16.30 11.17 19.00
N HIS A 133 -16.10 9.98 18.44
CA HIS A 133 -15.59 8.83 19.20
C HIS A 133 -14.14 9.05 19.68
N LEU A 134 -13.28 9.74 18.92
CA LEU A 134 -11.89 10.02 19.32
C LEU A 134 -11.76 10.88 20.59
N GLN A 135 -12.81 11.56 21.03
CA GLN A 135 -12.76 12.37 22.26
C GLN A 135 -12.50 11.53 23.51
N TYR A 136 -12.97 10.27 23.52
CA TYR A 136 -12.85 9.35 24.63
C TYR A 136 -11.40 8.85 24.83
N PRO A 137 -10.74 8.24 23.82
CA PRO A 137 -9.33 7.86 23.93
C PRO A 137 -8.41 9.06 24.13
N LEU A 138 -8.68 10.23 23.55
CA LEU A 138 -7.88 11.44 23.82
C LEU A 138 -7.95 11.89 25.30
N ALA A 139 -9.08 11.71 25.97
CA ALA A 139 -9.24 12.09 27.37
C ALA A 139 -8.48 11.14 28.32
N SER A 140 -8.45 9.85 28.01
CA SER A 140 -7.81 8.83 28.86
C SER A 140 -6.33 8.63 28.55
N TYR A 141 -5.93 8.76 27.28
CA TYR A 141 -4.58 8.50 26.79
C TYR A 141 -4.06 9.67 25.95
N PRO A 142 -3.83 10.85 26.56
CA PRO A 142 -3.46 12.06 25.84
C PRO A 142 -2.07 12.01 25.18
N ASP A 143 -1.27 10.99 25.49
CA ASP A 143 0.09 10.79 24.99
C ASP A 143 0.19 9.63 23.97
N ASP A 144 -0.94 9.11 23.49
CA ASP A 144 -0.97 8.04 22.50
C ASP A 144 -0.99 8.60 21.06
N TRP A 145 0.09 8.32 20.32
CA TRP A 145 0.30 8.79 18.96
C TRP A 145 -0.73 8.24 17.96
N GLU A 146 -1.29 7.04 18.18
CA GLU A 146 -2.22 6.40 17.24
C GLU A 146 -3.53 7.19 17.16
N ILE A 147 -3.97 7.73 18.29
CA ILE A 147 -5.17 8.57 18.39
C ILE A 147 -4.99 9.85 17.57
N TYR A 148 -3.84 10.51 17.70
CA TYR A 148 -3.54 11.72 16.92
C TYR A 148 -3.33 11.40 15.43
N ASN A 149 -2.75 10.24 15.09
CA ASN A 149 -2.62 9.79 13.70
C ASN A 149 -4.00 9.62 13.05
N LEU A 150 -4.92 8.94 13.74
CA LEU A 150 -6.29 8.73 13.27
C LEU A 150 -7.08 10.05 13.18
N ALA A 151 -6.92 10.95 14.15
CA ALA A 151 -7.48 12.30 14.09
C ALA A 151 -6.94 13.09 12.89
N GLY A 152 -5.63 13.02 12.63
CA GLY A 152 -4.99 13.64 11.46
C GLY A 152 -5.56 13.12 10.14
N LYS A 153 -5.74 11.79 10.02
CA LYS A 153 -6.40 11.16 8.86
C LYS A 153 -7.84 11.68 8.70
N CYS A 154 -8.62 11.76 9.77
CA CYS A 154 -9.97 12.33 9.76
C CYS A 154 -9.97 13.79 9.28
N TYR A 155 -9.14 14.65 9.86
CA TYR A 155 -9.07 16.06 9.45
C TYR A 155 -8.62 16.23 8.00
N LEU A 156 -7.72 15.37 7.50
CA LEU A 156 -7.35 15.35 6.08
C LEU A 156 -8.54 15.00 5.18
N HIS A 157 -9.35 14.01 5.53
CA HIS A 157 -10.57 13.67 4.78
C HIS A 157 -11.56 14.85 4.73
N LEU A 158 -11.70 15.60 5.83
CA LEU A 158 -12.51 16.82 5.89
C LEU A 158 -11.85 18.04 5.22
N ARG A 159 -10.63 17.89 4.67
CA ARG A 159 -9.81 18.99 4.10
C ARG A 159 -9.50 20.10 5.11
N GLN A 160 -9.50 19.77 6.40
CA GLN A 160 -9.14 20.65 7.50
C GLN A 160 -7.62 20.58 7.72
N TYR A 161 -6.85 21.15 6.79
CA TYR A 161 -5.42 20.90 6.70
C TYR A 161 -4.61 21.39 7.90
N GLU A 162 -4.98 22.52 8.53
CA GLU A 162 -4.27 23.02 9.72
C GLU A 162 -4.45 22.07 10.91
N GLN A 163 -5.67 21.57 11.12
CA GLN A 163 -5.96 20.57 12.16
C GLN A 163 -5.26 19.24 11.87
N ALA A 164 -5.23 18.82 10.60
CA ALA A 164 -4.52 17.61 10.19
C ALA A 164 -3.01 17.71 10.48
N LEU A 165 -2.37 18.84 10.13
CA LEU A 165 -0.95 19.09 10.43
C LEU A 165 -0.69 19.14 11.93
N ALA A 166 -1.57 19.79 12.71
CA ALA A 166 -1.45 19.83 14.16
C ALA A 166 -1.53 18.42 14.77
N ALA A 167 -2.51 17.60 14.34
CA ALA A 167 -2.69 16.25 14.82
C ALA A 167 -1.51 15.34 14.43
N PHE A 168 -1.11 15.31 13.15
CA PHE A 168 0.07 14.54 12.74
C PHE A 168 1.36 15.04 13.39
N GLY A 169 1.49 16.34 13.65
CA GLY A 169 2.60 16.90 14.41
C GLY A 169 2.66 16.38 15.84
N GLN A 170 1.52 16.30 16.53
CA GLN A 170 1.44 15.67 17.86
C GLN A 170 1.77 14.17 17.80
N ALA A 171 1.20 13.45 16.84
CA ALA A 171 1.52 12.04 16.62
C ALA A 171 3.03 11.85 16.41
N LEU A 172 3.68 12.71 15.62
CA LEU A 172 5.11 12.62 15.33
C LEU A 172 5.98 12.86 16.57
N LEU A 173 5.56 13.76 17.46
CA LEU A 173 6.25 14.01 18.73
C LEU A 173 6.18 12.80 19.69
N LEU A 174 5.08 12.05 19.63
CA LEU A 174 4.80 10.89 20.49
C LEU A 174 5.21 9.55 19.87
N ALA A 175 5.56 9.55 18.58
CA ALA A 175 5.80 8.36 17.77
C ALA A 175 6.95 7.47 18.29
N PRO A 176 6.70 6.16 18.53
CA PRO A 176 7.75 5.24 18.91
C PRO A 176 8.52 4.74 17.67
N GLY A 177 9.77 5.15 17.53
CA GLY A 177 10.69 4.59 16.53
C GLY A 177 10.59 5.20 15.14
N ILE A 178 11.53 4.81 14.28
CA ILE A 178 11.78 5.45 12.99
C ILE A 178 10.70 5.13 11.95
N GLN A 179 10.14 3.92 11.99
CA GLN A 179 9.15 3.45 11.00
C GLN A 179 7.86 4.28 11.11
N ILE A 180 7.35 4.44 12.33
CA ILE A 180 6.14 5.23 12.59
C ILE A 180 6.39 6.73 12.29
N GLN A 181 7.58 7.24 12.65
CA GLN A 181 7.96 8.61 12.28
C GLN A 181 7.94 8.81 10.76
N SER A 182 8.41 7.83 9.98
CA SER A 182 8.35 7.88 8.52
C SER A 182 6.90 7.94 8.01
N GLU A 183 5.99 7.08 8.49
CA GLU A 183 4.58 7.11 8.09
C GLU A 183 3.95 8.49 8.38
N LEU A 184 4.24 9.05 9.55
CA LEU A 184 3.69 10.34 9.96
C LEU A 184 4.27 11.51 9.14
N LEU A 185 5.56 11.46 8.79
CA LEU A 185 6.17 12.41 7.87
C LEU A 185 5.56 12.32 6.48
N ASP A 186 5.23 11.12 6.00
CA ASP A 186 4.53 10.92 4.72
C ASP A 186 3.12 11.49 4.76
N ASN A 187 2.39 11.30 5.86
CA ASN A 187 1.08 11.90 6.09
C ASN A 187 1.16 13.44 6.12
N ILE A 188 2.14 14.01 6.80
CA ILE A 188 2.39 15.47 6.81
C ILE A 188 2.70 15.98 5.41
N ALA A 189 3.61 15.31 4.69
CA ALA A 189 3.97 15.66 3.32
C ALA A 189 2.74 15.60 2.39
N MET A 190 1.86 14.60 2.57
CA MET A 190 0.60 14.48 1.86
C MET A 190 -0.33 15.67 2.15
N VAL A 191 -0.59 16.01 3.41
CA VAL A 191 -1.42 17.18 3.77
C VAL A 191 -0.86 18.46 3.13
N GLU A 192 0.46 18.63 3.21
CA GLU A 192 1.15 19.76 2.62
C GLU A 192 0.99 19.81 1.09
N ARG A 193 0.99 18.68 0.38
CA ARG A 193 0.66 18.65 -1.06
C ARG A 193 -0.79 19.03 -1.32
N TYR A 194 -1.75 18.56 -0.50
CA TYR A 194 -3.15 18.95 -0.63
C TYR A 194 -3.37 20.47 -0.44
N ARG A 195 -2.60 21.12 0.44
CA ARG A 195 -2.66 22.58 0.67
C ARG A 195 -2.24 23.41 -0.55
N GLU A 196 -1.48 22.84 -1.49
CA GLU A 196 -1.13 23.53 -2.74
C GLU A 196 -2.34 23.71 -3.68
N PHE A 197 -3.44 22.97 -3.44
CA PHE A 197 -4.65 23.05 -4.25
C PHE A 197 -5.74 23.89 -3.58
N ARG A 198 -6.32 24.80 -4.37
CA ARG A 198 -7.63 25.39 -4.05
C ARG A 198 -8.78 24.39 -4.27
N SER A 199 -8.63 23.54 -5.28
CA SER A 199 -9.59 22.50 -5.65
C SER A 199 -8.87 21.42 -6.45
N LEU A 200 -9.16 20.14 -6.19
CA LEU A 200 -8.66 19.02 -6.98
C LEU A 200 -9.61 18.80 -8.17
N GLN A 201 -9.11 18.99 -9.38
CA GLN A 201 -9.93 19.00 -10.59
C GLN A 201 -9.65 17.80 -11.51
N SER A 202 -8.51 17.14 -11.35
CA SER A 202 -8.08 16.06 -12.25
C SER A 202 -7.46 14.87 -11.50
N ALA A 203 -7.39 13.72 -12.16
CA ALA A 203 -6.67 12.55 -11.65
C ALA A 203 -5.17 12.87 -11.41
N LYS A 204 -4.59 13.73 -12.25
CA LYS A 204 -3.21 14.22 -12.09
C LYS A 204 -3.02 15.04 -10.81
N ASP A 205 -4.02 15.83 -10.41
CA ASP A 205 -4.00 16.57 -9.14
C ASP A 205 -4.05 15.59 -7.95
N GLN A 206 -4.93 14.59 -8.04
CA GLN A 206 -5.14 13.60 -6.98
C GLN A 206 -3.89 12.72 -6.77
N MET A 207 -3.30 12.21 -7.86
CA MET A 207 -2.08 11.39 -7.80
C MET A 207 -0.90 12.18 -7.22
N TYR A 208 -0.74 13.43 -7.63
CA TYR A 208 0.28 14.28 -7.01
C TYR A 208 -0.04 14.56 -5.53
N ALA A 209 -1.28 14.99 -5.20
CA ALA A 209 -1.62 15.36 -3.84
C ALA A 209 -1.45 14.20 -2.85
N ARG A 210 -1.95 13.02 -3.22
CA ARG A 210 -1.89 11.80 -2.41
C ARG A 210 -0.46 11.26 -2.35
N ASP A 211 0.14 10.98 -3.51
CA ASP A 211 1.32 10.12 -3.58
C ASP A 211 2.63 10.89 -3.85
N GLY A 212 2.56 12.18 -4.21
CA GLY A 212 3.75 12.97 -4.54
C GLY A 212 4.40 12.58 -5.86
N ILE A 213 3.70 11.85 -6.74
CA ILE A 213 4.23 11.30 -7.98
C ILE A 213 4.04 12.21 -9.20
N VAL A 214 4.84 11.98 -10.23
CA VAL A 214 4.71 12.61 -11.54
C VAL A 214 3.87 11.73 -12.46
N TYR A 215 2.69 12.22 -12.84
CA TYR A 215 1.77 11.57 -13.77
C TYR A 215 1.86 12.19 -15.17
N LEU A 216 2.39 11.44 -16.14
CA LEU A 216 2.74 11.95 -17.46
C LEU A 216 1.62 11.84 -18.48
N GLY A 217 0.78 10.81 -18.42
CA GLY A 217 -0.18 10.45 -19.46
C GLY A 217 0.48 9.78 -20.68
N SER A 218 -0.25 9.83 -21.80
CA SER A 218 0.11 9.22 -23.09
C SER A 218 -0.16 10.17 -24.27
N ALA A 219 -0.03 9.67 -25.50
CA ALA A 219 -0.39 10.41 -26.71
C ALA A 219 -1.89 10.69 -26.85
N GLN A 220 -2.75 10.03 -26.04
CA GLN A 220 -4.20 10.23 -26.07
C GLN A 220 -4.67 11.43 -25.25
N ASP A 221 -3.75 12.09 -24.52
CA ASP A 221 -4.01 13.24 -23.69
C ASP A 221 -2.95 14.32 -23.90
N ASN A 222 -3.06 15.44 -23.17
CA ASN A 222 -2.13 16.57 -23.29
C ASN A 222 -1.14 16.69 -22.12
N GLY A 223 -1.03 15.66 -21.28
CA GLY A 223 -0.15 15.62 -20.12
C GLY A 223 -0.49 16.60 -19.01
N ILE A 224 -1.61 17.33 -19.10
CA ILE A 224 -2.16 18.17 -18.02
C ILE A 224 -3.51 17.63 -17.58
N ARG A 225 -4.38 17.27 -18.54
CA ARG A 225 -5.67 16.63 -18.31
C ARG A 225 -5.53 15.16 -18.66
N VAL A 226 -5.10 14.38 -17.69
CA VAL A 226 -4.93 12.93 -17.82
C VAL A 226 -6.08 12.24 -17.08
N ALA A 227 -6.64 11.19 -17.67
CA ALA A 227 -7.70 10.39 -17.09
C ALA A 227 -7.18 8.99 -16.72
N GLU A 228 -7.89 8.32 -15.81
CA GLU A 228 -7.74 6.87 -15.65
C GLU A 228 -8.43 6.15 -16.81
N VAL A 229 -7.85 5.04 -17.24
CA VAL A 229 -8.37 4.20 -18.31
C VAL A 229 -8.71 2.80 -17.80
N GLN A 230 -9.56 2.08 -18.51
CA GLN A 230 -9.89 0.70 -18.15
C GLN A 230 -8.74 -0.22 -18.55
N ASP A 231 -8.51 -0.42 -19.85
CA ASP A 231 -7.38 -1.16 -20.39
C ASP A 231 -6.52 -0.20 -21.23
N TYR A 232 -5.21 -0.45 -21.30
CA TYR A 232 -4.31 0.35 -22.12
C TYR A 232 -3.25 -0.48 -22.84
N HIS A 233 -3.31 -0.47 -24.16
CA HIS A 233 -2.33 -1.13 -25.03
C HIS A 233 -1.46 -0.07 -25.70
N PHE A 234 -0.23 0.07 -25.21
CA PHE A 234 0.69 1.09 -25.71
C PHE A 234 1.05 0.84 -27.16
N THR A 235 1.10 1.93 -27.94
CA THR A 235 1.75 2.00 -29.24
C THR A 235 3.11 2.70 -29.12
N TYR A 236 3.97 2.61 -30.13
CA TYR A 236 5.23 3.37 -30.15
C TYR A 236 5.02 4.91 -30.09
N PRO A 237 3.99 5.50 -30.74
CA PRO A 237 3.62 6.89 -30.52
C PRO A 237 3.26 7.25 -29.07
N ASP A 238 2.54 6.37 -28.36
CA ASP A 238 2.25 6.57 -26.93
C ASP A 238 3.53 6.60 -26.11
N ILE A 239 4.41 5.62 -26.33
CA ILE A 239 5.69 5.50 -25.64
C ILE A 239 6.56 6.72 -25.90
N SER A 240 6.69 7.12 -27.16
CA SER A 240 7.44 8.32 -27.57
C SER A 240 6.94 9.55 -26.83
N THR A 241 5.63 9.79 -26.82
CA THR A 241 5.04 10.94 -26.13
C THR A 241 5.34 10.93 -24.63
N THR A 242 5.11 9.81 -23.95
CA THR A 242 5.37 9.69 -22.51
C THR A 242 6.86 9.86 -22.19
N VAL A 243 7.76 9.27 -22.99
CA VAL A 243 9.21 9.40 -22.83
C VAL A 243 9.67 10.85 -23.04
N GLN A 244 9.15 11.54 -24.06
CA GLN A 244 9.46 12.96 -24.27
C GLN A 244 9.00 13.83 -23.09
N ARG A 245 7.84 13.52 -22.48
CA ARG A 245 7.37 14.19 -21.27
C ARG A 245 8.28 13.93 -20.06
N LEU A 246 8.72 12.69 -19.86
CA LEU A 246 9.72 12.33 -18.85
C LEU A 246 11.00 13.14 -19.04
N MET A 247 11.59 13.12 -20.24
CA MET A 247 12.82 13.85 -20.56
C MET A 247 12.67 15.36 -20.30
N ALA A 248 11.52 15.94 -20.65
CA ALA A 248 11.24 17.35 -20.41
C ALA A 248 11.23 17.68 -18.90
N ILE A 249 10.68 16.78 -18.06
CA ILE A 249 10.67 16.94 -16.61
C ILE A 249 12.07 16.74 -16.03
N CYS A 250 12.81 15.70 -16.43
CA CYS A 250 14.20 15.49 -16.00
C CYS A 250 15.04 16.73 -16.29
N LYS A 251 14.94 17.27 -17.51
CA LYS A 251 15.63 18.52 -17.89
C LYS A 251 15.16 19.72 -17.07
N GLY A 252 13.86 19.84 -16.82
CA GLY A 252 13.28 20.96 -16.07
C GLY A 252 13.56 20.94 -14.57
N LYS A 253 13.85 19.76 -14.01
CA LYS A 253 14.23 19.53 -12.61
C LYS A 253 15.74 19.37 -12.42
N HIS A 254 16.52 19.37 -13.51
CA HIS A 254 17.96 19.12 -13.51
C HIS A 254 18.36 17.74 -12.97
N TRP A 255 17.50 16.72 -13.16
CA TRP A 255 17.85 15.35 -12.79
C TRP A 255 18.92 14.80 -13.71
N GLN A 256 19.97 14.26 -13.10
CA GLN A 256 21.05 13.55 -13.76
C GLN A 256 21.17 12.17 -13.13
N PHE A 257 21.23 11.14 -13.96
CA PHE A 257 21.32 9.76 -13.50
C PHE A 257 22.71 9.21 -13.83
N THR A 258 23.35 8.55 -12.87
CA THR A 258 24.62 7.82 -13.07
C THR A 258 24.39 6.41 -13.63
N GLY A 259 23.13 5.95 -13.62
CA GLY A 259 22.74 4.68 -14.20
C GLY A 259 21.23 4.54 -14.43
N ILE A 260 20.89 3.68 -15.38
CA ILE A 260 19.51 3.21 -15.62
C ILE A 260 19.46 1.72 -15.33
N VAL A 261 18.49 1.31 -14.50
CA VAL A 261 18.32 -0.08 -14.08
C VAL A 261 16.98 -0.58 -14.58
N SER A 262 17.02 -1.65 -15.38
CA SER A 262 15.80 -2.36 -15.79
C SER A 262 15.36 -3.32 -14.69
N ILE A 263 14.12 -3.21 -14.22
CA ILE A 263 13.62 -4.06 -13.12
C ILE A 263 13.34 -5.49 -13.60
N ASP A 264 12.98 -5.65 -14.88
CA ASP A 264 12.83 -6.95 -15.50
C ASP A 264 13.28 -6.92 -16.97
N ALA A 265 13.23 -8.08 -17.63
CA ALA A 265 13.60 -8.17 -19.04
C ALA A 265 12.47 -7.72 -20.00
N LEU A 266 11.24 -7.49 -19.53
CA LEU A 266 10.20 -6.82 -20.33
C LEU A 266 10.50 -5.32 -20.47
N SER A 267 11.16 -4.74 -19.48
CA SER A 267 11.48 -3.31 -19.39
C SER A 267 12.78 -2.93 -20.11
N LEU A 268 13.58 -3.93 -20.50
CA LEU A 268 14.91 -3.70 -21.08
C LEU A 268 14.89 -2.88 -22.39
N PRO A 269 13.93 -3.05 -23.33
CA PRO A 269 13.88 -2.19 -24.50
C PRO A 269 13.74 -0.70 -24.15
N LEU A 270 12.88 -0.39 -23.18
CA LEU A 270 12.63 0.96 -22.68
C LEU A 270 13.85 1.50 -21.91
N ALA A 271 14.46 0.69 -21.06
CA ALA A 271 15.67 1.05 -20.33
C ALA A 271 16.84 1.39 -21.26
N ARG A 272 17.03 0.61 -22.34
CA ARG A 272 18.02 0.88 -23.40
C ARG A 272 17.75 2.20 -24.12
N ALA A 273 16.50 2.44 -24.50
CA ALA A 273 16.14 3.70 -25.14
C ALA A 273 16.39 4.91 -24.22
N LEU A 274 15.98 4.82 -22.95
CA LEU A 274 16.25 5.86 -21.96
C LEU A 274 17.74 6.05 -21.68
N SER A 275 18.54 5.00 -21.76
CA SER A 275 20.00 5.07 -21.61
C SER A 275 20.64 6.00 -22.64
N GLU A 276 20.22 5.86 -23.90
CA GLU A 276 20.69 6.72 -24.99
C GLU A 276 20.11 8.15 -24.87
N LEU A 277 18.82 8.27 -24.53
CA LEU A 277 18.11 9.56 -24.50
C LEU A 277 18.51 10.46 -23.31
N LEU A 278 18.88 9.86 -22.18
CA LEU A 278 19.27 10.58 -20.96
C LEU A 278 20.79 10.60 -20.73
N ASP A 279 21.57 10.00 -21.64
CA ASP A 279 23.04 9.91 -21.55
C ASP A 279 23.50 9.28 -20.22
N ALA A 280 22.89 8.16 -19.86
CA ALA A 280 23.20 7.43 -18.62
C ALA A 280 23.34 5.93 -18.91
N PRO A 281 24.40 5.25 -18.45
CA PRO A 281 24.66 3.85 -18.80
C PRO A 281 23.64 2.90 -18.15
N ILE A 282 23.36 1.78 -18.80
CA ILE A 282 22.63 0.69 -18.14
C ILE A 282 23.53 0.07 -17.07
N ARG A 283 22.96 -0.11 -15.87
CA ARG A 283 23.62 -0.72 -14.71
C ARG A 283 22.78 -1.88 -14.18
N THR A 284 23.43 -2.79 -13.47
CA THR A 284 22.75 -3.77 -12.61
C THR A 284 22.81 -3.32 -11.15
N VAL A 285 21.89 -3.80 -10.31
CA VAL A 285 21.84 -3.44 -8.87
C VAL A 285 23.18 -3.70 -8.16
N HIS A 286 23.90 -4.76 -8.54
CA HIS A 286 25.20 -5.13 -7.94
C HIS A 286 26.35 -4.18 -8.28
N GLU A 287 26.20 -3.34 -9.30
CA GLU A 287 27.21 -2.38 -9.73
C GLU A 287 27.06 -1.02 -9.02
N LEU A 288 25.97 -0.82 -8.27
CA LEU A 288 25.62 0.46 -7.67
C LEU A 288 26.36 0.69 -6.35
N THR A 289 26.64 1.96 -6.09
CA THR A 289 27.27 2.48 -4.87
C THR A 289 26.39 3.56 -4.26
N GLU A 290 26.59 3.90 -2.99
CA GLU A 290 25.82 4.96 -2.29
C GLU A 290 25.92 6.35 -2.95
N HIS A 291 26.91 6.57 -3.82
CA HIS A 291 27.12 7.82 -4.56
C HIS A 291 26.36 7.88 -5.89
N ASP A 292 25.72 6.79 -6.29
CA ASP A 292 24.96 6.74 -7.53
C ASP A 292 23.59 7.41 -7.40
N THR A 293 23.03 7.78 -8.55
CA THR A 293 21.64 8.25 -8.65
C THR A 293 21.02 7.57 -9.85
N VAL A 294 20.02 6.73 -9.64
CA VAL A 294 19.56 5.80 -10.68
C VAL A 294 18.10 5.98 -11.03
N LEU A 295 17.78 5.73 -12.31
CA LEU A 295 16.41 5.61 -12.79
C LEU A 295 16.05 4.13 -12.92
N LEU A 296 15.14 3.66 -12.08
CA LEU A 296 14.55 2.32 -12.17
C LEU A 296 13.45 2.34 -13.22
N VAL A 297 13.50 1.42 -14.17
CA VAL A 297 12.60 1.42 -15.33
C VAL A 297 11.73 0.16 -15.33
N MET A 298 10.42 0.40 -15.43
CA MET A 298 9.40 -0.61 -15.65
C MET A 298 8.57 -0.29 -16.90
N ALA A 299 8.38 -1.27 -17.77
CA ALA A 299 7.43 -1.17 -18.88
C ALA A 299 6.00 -1.20 -18.34
N VAL A 300 5.56 -2.33 -17.78
CA VAL A 300 4.22 -2.43 -17.19
C VAL A 300 4.34 -3.06 -15.82
N ALA A 301 3.79 -2.36 -14.83
CA ALA A 301 3.79 -2.76 -13.46
C ALA A 301 2.49 -3.55 -13.15
N ARG A 302 2.61 -4.89 -13.07
CA ARG A 302 1.57 -5.88 -12.69
C ARG A 302 1.53 -6.35 -11.22
N GLU A 303 2.69 -6.48 -10.56
CA GLU A 303 2.81 -6.64 -9.08
C GLU A 303 3.93 -5.79 -8.45
N ALA A 304 3.71 -5.20 -7.26
CA ALA A 304 4.67 -4.29 -6.59
C ALA A 304 5.92 -4.96 -6.05
N GLU A 305 5.90 -6.29 -5.93
CA GLU A 305 6.97 -7.06 -5.33
C GLU A 305 8.32 -6.83 -6.00
N LEU A 306 8.35 -6.76 -7.34
CA LEU A 306 9.61 -6.53 -8.06
C LEU A 306 10.21 -5.14 -7.78
N LEU A 307 9.35 -4.12 -7.66
CA LEU A 307 9.79 -2.77 -7.33
C LEU A 307 10.24 -2.70 -5.87
N LEU A 308 9.50 -3.32 -4.95
CA LEU A 308 9.86 -3.44 -3.53
C LEU A 308 11.23 -4.08 -3.37
N VAL A 309 11.42 -5.28 -3.94
CA VAL A 309 12.69 -6.01 -3.90
C VAL A 309 13.82 -5.17 -4.49
N ALA A 310 13.61 -4.53 -5.64
CA ALA A 310 14.63 -3.67 -6.22
C ALA A 310 14.98 -2.50 -5.27
N SER A 311 13.97 -1.81 -4.72
CA SER A 311 14.16 -0.66 -3.84
C SER A 311 14.88 -1.00 -2.54
N GLU A 312 14.63 -2.17 -1.96
CA GLU A 312 15.29 -2.63 -0.72
C GLU A 312 16.79 -2.93 -0.91
N HIS A 313 17.20 -3.28 -2.12
CA HIS A 313 18.57 -3.71 -2.42
C HIS A 313 19.44 -2.61 -3.05
N ILE A 314 18.87 -1.44 -3.35
CA ILE A 314 19.61 -0.34 -3.96
C ILE A 314 20.24 0.51 -2.85
N PRO A 315 21.57 0.69 -2.83
CA PRO A 315 22.26 1.42 -1.77
C PRO A 315 22.20 2.95 -1.94
N CYS A 316 21.49 3.45 -2.93
CA CYS A 316 21.61 4.83 -3.40
C CYS A 316 20.26 5.48 -3.71
N THR A 317 20.29 6.77 -4.02
CA THR A 317 19.09 7.51 -4.38
C THR A 317 18.54 7.00 -5.70
N SER A 318 17.25 6.69 -5.74
CA SER A 318 16.60 6.17 -6.94
C SER A 318 15.30 6.90 -7.26
N VAL A 319 14.94 6.87 -8.54
CA VAL A 319 13.62 7.28 -9.05
C VAL A 319 13.04 6.11 -9.81
N ALA A 320 11.81 5.74 -9.49
CA ALA A 320 11.10 4.71 -10.25
C ALA A 320 10.23 5.33 -11.35
N PHE A 321 10.43 4.87 -12.60
CA PHE A 321 9.60 5.20 -13.74
C PHE A 321 8.86 3.98 -14.28
N CYS A 322 7.55 4.12 -14.45
CA CYS A 322 6.70 3.10 -15.06
C CYS A 322 5.92 3.67 -16.25
N MET A 323 5.88 2.97 -17.40
CA MET A 323 5.00 3.37 -18.50
C MET A 323 3.53 3.16 -18.16
N GLY A 324 3.16 1.99 -17.63
CA GLY A 324 1.78 1.67 -17.28
C GLY A 324 1.66 0.96 -15.93
N LEU A 325 0.93 1.56 -14.99
CA LEU A 325 0.61 0.95 -13.70
C LEU A 325 -0.78 0.32 -13.76
N ASN A 326 -0.89 -0.96 -13.43
CA ASN A 326 -2.17 -1.66 -13.47
C ASN A 326 -2.50 -2.51 -12.23
N TRP A 327 -1.82 -2.25 -11.11
CA TRP A 327 -2.32 -2.61 -9.79
C TRP A 327 -2.60 -1.32 -9.01
N LEU A 328 -3.76 -1.24 -8.36
CA LEU A 328 -4.06 -0.11 -7.48
C LEU A 328 -4.71 -0.52 -6.16
N ARG A 329 -5.03 -1.81 -5.97
CA ARG A 329 -5.95 -2.16 -4.90
C ARG A 329 -5.28 -2.41 -3.54
N HIS A 330 -4.02 -2.88 -3.46
CA HIS A 330 -3.49 -3.36 -2.18
C HIS A 330 -1.99 -3.11 -1.89
N ASN A 331 -1.27 -2.27 -2.66
CA ASN A 331 0.18 -2.09 -2.47
C ASN A 331 0.55 -0.67 -2.00
N GLN A 332 1.38 -0.59 -0.96
CA GLN A 332 1.87 0.66 -0.38
C GLN A 332 2.93 1.35 -1.26
N LEU A 333 3.65 0.62 -2.11
CA LEU A 333 4.71 1.17 -2.95
C LEU A 333 4.19 1.59 -4.34
N LEU A 334 4.34 2.88 -4.65
CA LEU A 334 4.04 3.46 -5.97
C LEU A 334 5.33 3.96 -6.64
N PRO A 335 5.46 3.85 -7.97
CA PRO A 335 6.56 4.48 -8.69
C PRO A 335 6.49 6.01 -8.59
N ASP A 336 7.65 6.65 -8.49
CA ASP A 336 7.81 8.10 -8.46
C ASP A 336 7.24 8.79 -9.71
N ILE A 337 7.37 8.14 -10.87
CA ILE A 337 6.90 8.63 -12.16
C ILE A 337 6.07 7.55 -12.85
N VAL A 338 4.87 7.92 -13.27
CA VAL A 338 3.94 7.03 -13.97
C VAL A 338 3.50 7.66 -15.28
N GLY A 339 3.54 6.88 -16.36
CA GLY A 339 2.93 7.21 -17.64
C GLY A 339 1.41 7.21 -17.54
N ILE A 340 0.81 6.02 -17.57
CA ILE A 340 -0.64 5.80 -17.48
C ILE A 340 -0.97 4.93 -16.27
N VAL A 341 -2.15 5.14 -15.69
CA VAL A 341 -2.76 4.24 -14.71
C VAL A 341 -4.01 3.61 -15.32
N ALA A 342 -4.05 2.27 -15.36
CA ALA A 342 -5.17 1.49 -15.87
C ALA A 342 -5.78 0.60 -14.78
N ARG A 343 -7.10 0.43 -14.80
CA ARG A 343 -7.80 -0.46 -13.85
C ARG A 343 -7.74 -1.93 -14.23
N GLY A 344 -7.53 -2.21 -15.51
CA GLY A 344 -7.49 -3.53 -16.14
C GLY A 344 -6.09 -3.85 -16.66
N VAL A 345 -5.98 -4.23 -17.93
CA VAL A 345 -4.72 -4.72 -18.52
C VAL A 345 -3.93 -3.59 -19.15
N CYS A 346 -2.65 -3.50 -18.79
CA CYS A 346 -1.65 -2.74 -19.52
C CYS A 346 -0.75 -3.68 -20.34
N SER A 347 -0.39 -3.28 -21.56
CA SER A 347 0.61 -4.00 -22.36
C SER A 347 1.47 -3.09 -23.23
N VAL A 348 2.66 -3.55 -23.59
CA VAL A 348 3.58 -2.87 -24.52
C VAL A 348 3.75 -3.63 -25.84
N PRO A 349 4.11 -2.97 -26.96
CA PRO A 349 4.11 -3.58 -28.29
C PRO A 349 4.96 -4.86 -28.42
N TRP A 350 6.07 -4.94 -27.71
CA TRP A 350 7.02 -6.06 -27.80
C TRP A 350 6.68 -7.21 -26.83
N GLU A 351 5.70 -7.04 -25.95
CA GLU A 351 5.41 -8.00 -24.89
C GLU A 351 4.99 -9.37 -25.44
N ALA A 352 4.10 -9.38 -26.44
CA ALA A 352 3.57 -10.62 -27.01
C ALA A 352 4.67 -11.47 -27.66
N GLU A 353 5.57 -10.85 -28.43
CA GLU A 353 6.68 -11.53 -29.09
C GLU A 353 7.70 -12.04 -28.06
N LEU A 354 8.07 -11.22 -27.08
CA LEU A 354 9.00 -11.60 -26.02
C LEU A 354 8.47 -12.80 -25.20
N ARG A 355 7.18 -12.80 -24.87
CA ARG A 355 6.52 -13.94 -24.19
C ARG A 355 6.54 -15.19 -25.05
N ARG A 356 6.18 -15.08 -26.33
CA ARG A 356 6.20 -16.21 -27.26
C ARG A 356 7.59 -16.84 -27.34
N LEU A 357 8.62 -16.02 -27.58
CA LEU A 357 10.01 -16.50 -27.66
C LEU A 357 10.46 -17.20 -26.37
N ARG A 358 10.08 -16.70 -25.20
CA ARG A 358 10.39 -17.37 -23.93
C ARG A 358 9.64 -18.69 -23.78
N ALA A 359 8.36 -18.73 -24.13
CA ALA A 359 7.55 -19.95 -24.08
C ALA A 359 8.09 -21.04 -25.02
N ASP A 360 8.61 -20.64 -26.18
CA ASP A 360 9.24 -21.53 -27.16
C ASP A 360 10.68 -21.94 -26.79
N GLY A 361 11.22 -21.46 -25.66
CA GLY A 361 12.59 -21.75 -25.23
C GLY A 361 13.67 -21.15 -26.13
N ALA A 362 13.37 -20.02 -26.79
CA ALA A 362 14.30 -19.37 -27.72
C ALA A 362 15.65 -19.02 -27.07
N GLY A 363 16.72 -19.17 -27.83
CA GLY A 363 18.08 -18.82 -27.38
C GLY A 363 18.25 -17.33 -27.09
N ARG A 364 19.31 -17.00 -26.33
CA ARG A 364 19.64 -15.62 -25.93
C ARG A 364 19.74 -14.65 -27.11
N GLU A 365 20.22 -15.11 -28.26
CA GLU A 365 20.38 -14.30 -29.47
C GLU A 365 19.03 -13.79 -30.01
N LEU A 366 18.02 -14.66 -30.13
CA LEU A 366 16.68 -14.28 -30.60
C LEU A 366 15.98 -13.34 -29.62
N LEU A 367 16.15 -13.58 -28.31
CA LEU A 367 15.64 -12.67 -27.28
C LEU A 367 16.30 -11.28 -27.39
N ASN A 368 17.62 -11.24 -27.58
CA ASN A 368 18.34 -9.97 -27.77
C ASN A 368 17.90 -9.24 -29.04
N GLN A 369 17.70 -9.95 -30.17
CA GLN A 369 17.19 -9.35 -31.40
C GLN A 369 15.80 -8.74 -31.22
N CYS A 370 14.91 -9.42 -30.50
CA CYS A 370 13.58 -8.88 -30.15
C CYS A 370 13.70 -7.60 -29.32
N ILE A 371 14.61 -7.58 -28.34
CA ILE A 371 14.85 -6.42 -27.48
C ILE A 371 15.44 -5.26 -28.28
N GLU A 372 16.46 -5.51 -29.10
CA GLU A 372 17.10 -4.50 -29.95
C GLU A 372 16.12 -3.89 -30.96
N ARG A 373 15.29 -4.72 -31.59
CA ARG A 373 14.24 -4.25 -32.49
C ARG A 373 13.26 -3.32 -31.78
N ALA A 374 12.83 -3.71 -30.57
CA ALA A 374 11.92 -2.89 -29.78
C ALA A 374 12.60 -1.58 -29.34
N THR A 375 13.87 -1.60 -28.89
CA THR A 375 14.64 -0.39 -28.59
C THR A 375 14.72 0.54 -29.79
N HIS A 376 15.08 0.01 -30.97
CA HIS A 376 15.16 0.79 -32.20
C HIS A 376 13.82 1.44 -32.55
N GLN A 377 12.70 0.72 -32.42
CA GLN A 377 11.37 1.26 -32.69
C GLN A 377 10.97 2.37 -31.69
N ILE A 378 11.37 2.27 -30.42
CA ILE A 378 11.19 3.35 -29.45
C ILE A 378 12.00 4.58 -29.86
N MET A 379 13.30 4.41 -30.14
CA MET A 379 14.20 5.50 -30.52
C MET A 379 13.74 6.19 -31.81
N GLN A 380 13.35 5.40 -32.81
CA GLN A 380 12.80 5.91 -34.05
C GLN A 380 11.52 6.72 -33.79
N ALA A 381 10.58 6.21 -33.00
CA ALA A 381 9.36 6.95 -32.69
C ALA A 381 9.63 8.24 -31.90
N VAL A 382 10.63 8.27 -31.02
CA VAL A 382 11.06 9.49 -30.30
C VAL A 382 11.66 10.52 -31.26
N HIS A 383 12.38 10.08 -32.29
CA HIS A 383 12.96 10.97 -33.30
C HIS A 383 11.92 11.48 -34.31
N ASP A 384 11.03 10.61 -34.78
CA ASP A 384 10.07 10.90 -35.85
C ASP A 384 8.89 11.77 -35.36
N ILE A 385 8.52 11.67 -34.09
CA ILE A 385 7.38 12.39 -33.51
C ILE A 385 7.87 13.69 -32.85
N PRO A 386 7.42 14.87 -33.31
CA PRO A 386 7.88 16.12 -32.74
C PRO A 386 7.39 16.32 -31.29
N PRO A 387 8.17 16.99 -30.43
CA PRO A 387 7.76 17.31 -29.06
C PRO A 387 6.46 18.12 -28.99
N GLU A 388 5.63 17.84 -27.99
CA GLU A 388 4.37 18.58 -27.82
C GLU A 388 4.61 20.07 -27.54
N GLY A 389 3.81 20.93 -28.18
CA GLY A 389 3.89 22.38 -28.00
C GLY A 389 3.57 22.87 -26.58
N ASN A 390 3.05 22.00 -25.70
CA ASN A 390 2.70 22.34 -24.32
C ASN A 390 3.66 21.76 -23.27
N LEU A 391 4.79 21.13 -23.64
CA LEU A 391 5.74 20.52 -22.69
C LEU A 391 6.19 21.49 -21.60
N SER A 392 6.46 22.76 -21.94
CA SER A 392 6.84 23.77 -20.95
C SER A 392 5.75 24.02 -19.90
N ARG A 393 4.47 23.82 -20.23
CA ARG A 393 3.37 23.90 -19.26
C ARG A 393 3.33 22.67 -18.36
N GLN A 394 3.60 21.48 -18.90
CA GLN A 394 3.69 20.23 -18.15
C GLN A 394 4.84 20.28 -17.13
N VAL A 395 6.03 20.73 -17.54
CA VAL A 395 7.16 20.95 -16.62
C VAL A 395 6.82 22.01 -15.56
N ARG A 396 6.15 23.10 -15.95
CA ARG A 396 5.76 24.18 -15.04
C ARG A 396 4.81 23.72 -13.95
N TYR A 397 3.93 22.75 -14.24
CA TYR A 397 3.03 22.17 -13.26
C TYR A 397 3.82 21.64 -12.05
N TYR A 398 4.80 20.76 -12.26
CA TYR A 398 5.61 20.16 -11.19
C TYR A 398 6.79 21.00 -10.67
N THR A 399 7.16 22.08 -11.36
CA THR A 399 8.30 22.92 -10.91
C THR A 399 7.84 24.20 -10.22
N ARG A 400 6.79 24.84 -10.72
CA ARG A 400 6.32 26.13 -10.20
C ARG A 400 5.11 26.01 -9.29
N LYS A 401 4.16 25.12 -9.60
CA LYS A 401 2.92 24.98 -8.83
C LYS A 401 3.02 23.93 -7.74
N HIS A 402 3.69 22.82 -8.04
CA HIS A 402 3.66 21.61 -7.22
C HIS A 402 5.07 21.14 -6.88
N ARG A 403 5.62 21.60 -5.75
CA ARG A 403 7.06 21.45 -5.47
C ARG A 403 7.41 20.26 -4.60
N ARG A 404 6.41 19.67 -3.93
CA ARG A 404 6.55 18.66 -2.89
C ARG A 404 6.46 17.25 -3.47
N LEU A 405 7.33 16.92 -4.44
CA LEU A 405 7.44 15.54 -4.95
C LEU A 405 8.13 14.65 -3.91
N SER A 406 7.78 13.36 -3.87
CA SER A 406 8.41 12.38 -2.95
C SER A 406 9.92 12.26 -3.16
N PHE A 407 10.39 12.43 -4.40
CA PHE A 407 11.77 12.23 -4.85
C PHE A 407 12.44 13.56 -5.26
N SER A 408 12.17 14.64 -4.52
CA SER A 408 12.57 16.00 -4.94
C SER A 408 14.04 16.37 -4.73
N THR A 409 14.82 15.54 -4.03
CA THR A 409 16.20 15.86 -3.58
C THR A 409 17.31 15.13 -4.33
N LEU A 410 17.06 14.69 -5.56
CA LEU A 410 18.09 14.08 -6.44
C LEU A 410 19.17 15.07 -6.86
#